data_AF-A0A834ZG98-F1
#
_entry.id   AF-A0A834ZG98-F1
#
_cell.length_a   1.000
_cell.length_b   1.000
_cell.length_c   1.000
_cell.angle_alpha   90.00
_cell.angle_beta   90.00
_cell.angle_gamma   90.00
#
_symmetry.space_group_name_H-M   'P 1'
#
loop_
_entity.id
_entity.type
_entity.pdbx_description
1 polymer ?
#
loop_
_entity_poly.entity_id
_entity_poly.type
_entity_poly.pdbx_seq_one_letter_code
_entity_poly.pdbx_strand_id
1 'polypeptide(L)'
;MTEAMIRKKPGMVSVKEMPVLQDGPPPGGFAPVRYARRIPTKGPSAIAMFLTAFGAFSWGMYQVGIGNKIRRELKEEKYAARRAILPILQAEEDERFVKEWKKYLEEEARIMKDVPGWKVGESVYHSGRWMPPATGELRPDIWIYKEQAFNIPTLLRIFRKVAAPSWSSYDKVQARLQLVAVLVLTLGISLGFNFLGHDFYNALANKDAEQCTKQLLYYLGNSAGDIPVSTLLHPTKINTDLSSTAKCSQFLGA
;
A
#
# COMPACT_ATOMS: atom_id res chain seq x y z
N MET A 1 56.48 -60.26 -44.19
CA MET A 1 57.66 -60.49 -43.32
C MET A 1 58.44 -59.21 -42.98
N THR A 2 58.00 -58.01 -43.40
CA THR A 2 58.70 -56.72 -43.18
C THR A 2 58.42 -56.06 -41.83
N GLU A 3 57.25 -56.32 -41.24
CA GLU A 3 56.84 -55.77 -39.93
C GLU A 3 57.82 -56.11 -38.80
N ALA A 4 58.44 -57.30 -38.84
CA ALA A 4 59.43 -57.74 -37.86
C ALA A 4 60.74 -56.91 -37.93
N MET A 5 61.05 -56.33 -39.09
CA MET A 5 62.19 -55.42 -39.24
C MET A 5 61.85 -53.99 -38.80
N ILE A 6 60.62 -53.55 -39.02
CA ILE A 6 60.15 -52.20 -38.70
C ILE A 6 59.95 -52.03 -37.19
N ARG A 7 59.29 -52.98 -36.52
CA ARG A 7 59.00 -52.93 -35.07
C ARG A 7 60.05 -53.69 -34.26
N LYS A 8 61.31 -53.64 -34.66
CA LYS A 8 62.36 -54.46 -34.04
C LYS A 8 62.69 -53.96 -32.63
N LYS A 9 62.65 -54.86 -31.64
CA LYS A 9 63.20 -54.63 -30.28
C LYS A 9 64.57 -55.33 -30.16
N PRO A 10 65.60 -54.68 -29.59
CA PRO A 10 66.89 -55.35 -29.37
C PRO A 10 66.71 -56.54 -28.42
N GLY A 11 67.23 -57.71 -28.80
CA GLY A 11 67.13 -58.96 -28.02
C GLY A 11 65.90 -59.84 -28.27
N MET A 12 65.08 -59.54 -29.29
CA MET A 12 63.90 -60.32 -29.65
C MET A 12 64.27 -61.70 -30.23
N VAL A 13 63.77 -62.78 -29.62
CA VAL A 13 64.05 -64.17 -30.06
C VAL A 13 62.91 -64.71 -30.94
N SER A 14 61.71 -64.16 -30.80
CA SER A 14 60.51 -64.59 -31.53
C SER A 14 59.62 -63.41 -31.93
N VAL A 15 58.88 -63.58 -33.03
CA VAL A 15 57.90 -62.60 -33.56
C VAL A 15 56.84 -62.21 -32.52
N LYS A 16 56.56 -63.06 -31.52
CA LYS A 16 55.59 -62.77 -30.45
C LYS A 16 56.01 -61.63 -29.51
N GLU A 17 57.30 -61.32 -29.43
CA GLU A 17 57.85 -60.30 -28.53
C GLU A 17 57.95 -58.92 -29.19
N MET A 18 57.37 -58.77 -30.38
CA MET A 18 57.33 -57.49 -31.08
C MET A 18 56.60 -56.44 -30.21
N PRO A 19 57.19 -55.24 -30.03
CA PRO A 19 56.57 -54.16 -29.29
C PRO A 19 55.32 -53.67 -30.01
N VAL A 20 54.22 -53.61 -29.26
CA VAL A 20 52.95 -53.02 -29.67
C VAL A 20 52.60 -51.97 -28.63
N LEU A 21 52.77 -50.69 -29.01
CA LEU A 21 52.34 -49.55 -28.20
C LEU A 21 51.00 -49.10 -28.77
N GLN A 22 49.91 -49.46 -28.10
CA GLN A 22 48.56 -49.04 -28.43
C GLN A 22 48.13 -47.91 -27.49
N ASP A 23 47.39 -46.94 -28.00
CA ASP A 23 46.73 -45.96 -27.16
C ASP A 23 45.68 -46.67 -26.30
N GLY A 24 45.87 -46.60 -24.99
CA GLY A 24 45.01 -47.24 -24.01
C GLY A 24 44.81 -46.35 -22.79
N PRO A 25 43.80 -46.64 -21.96
CA PRO A 25 43.68 -45.95 -20.69
C PRO A 25 44.94 -46.21 -19.85
N PRO A 26 45.35 -45.24 -19.01
CA PRO A 26 46.47 -45.45 -18.11
C PRO A 26 46.18 -46.63 -17.18
N PRO A 27 47.23 -47.34 -16.70
CA PRO A 27 47.04 -48.40 -15.71
C PRO A 27 46.40 -47.80 -14.45
N GLY A 28 45.12 -48.14 -14.19
CA GLY A 28 44.29 -47.57 -13.13
C GLY A 28 43.01 -46.85 -13.61
N GLY A 29 42.87 -46.61 -14.92
CA GLY A 29 41.67 -46.00 -15.52
C GLY A 29 41.55 -44.49 -15.28
N PHE A 30 40.46 -43.89 -15.77
CA PHE A 30 40.16 -42.47 -15.57
C PHE A 30 39.37 -42.23 -14.28
N ALA A 31 39.44 -41.01 -13.75
CA ALA A 31 38.63 -40.62 -12.62
C ALA A 31 37.13 -40.83 -12.92
N PRO A 32 36.32 -41.26 -11.92
CA PRO A 32 34.92 -41.56 -12.14
C PRO A 32 34.15 -40.30 -12.52
N VAL A 33 33.69 -40.24 -13.77
CA VAL A 33 32.87 -39.14 -14.27
C VAL A 33 31.48 -39.24 -13.68
N ARG A 34 31.06 -38.22 -12.95
CA ARG A 34 29.76 -38.21 -12.26
C ARG A 34 28.64 -37.84 -13.25
N TYR A 35 27.86 -38.82 -13.67
CA TYR A 35 26.76 -38.64 -14.64
C TYR A 35 25.41 -38.26 -14.00
N ALA A 36 25.21 -38.56 -12.71
CA ALA A 36 23.93 -38.31 -12.03
C ALA A 36 23.73 -36.83 -11.68
N ARG A 37 22.51 -36.32 -11.94
CA ARG A 37 22.05 -35.00 -11.53
C ARG A 37 21.84 -34.94 -10.02
N ARG A 38 22.30 -33.87 -9.39
CA ARG A 38 22.18 -33.64 -7.94
C ARG A 38 21.81 -32.19 -7.71
N ILE A 39 20.52 -31.95 -7.58
CA ILE A 39 19.97 -30.64 -7.25
C ILE A 39 19.78 -30.61 -5.74
N PRO A 40 20.52 -29.77 -5.00
CA PRO A 40 20.35 -29.67 -3.55
C PRO A 40 19.05 -28.94 -3.22
N THR A 41 18.12 -29.60 -2.52
CA THR A 41 16.87 -29.01 -2.02
C THR A 41 17.10 -28.33 -0.66
N LYS A 42 17.83 -27.20 -0.67
CA LYS A 42 18.17 -26.44 0.55
C LYS A 42 17.15 -25.33 0.88
N GLY A 43 15.86 -25.67 0.89
CA GLY A 43 14.78 -24.77 1.26
C GLY A 43 14.28 -25.00 2.69
N PRO A 44 13.65 -23.99 3.33
CA PRO A 44 12.93 -24.22 4.58
C PRO A 44 11.81 -25.25 4.37
N SER A 45 11.58 -26.08 5.38
CA SER A 45 10.47 -27.05 5.36
C SER A 45 9.13 -26.32 5.21
N ALA A 46 8.15 -26.96 4.56
CA ALA A 46 6.82 -26.38 4.34
C ALA A 46 6.16 -25.91 5.65
N ILE A 47 6.35 -26.66 6.74
CA ILE A 47 5.85 -26.30 8.06
C ILE A 47 6.53 -25.03 8.59
N ALA A 48 7.84 -24.88 8.36
CA ALA A 48 8.58 -23.70 8.78
C ALA A 48 8.10 -22.45 8.03
N MET A 49 7.83 -22.56 6.72
CA MET A 49 7.26 -21.47 5.94
C MET A 49 5.86 -21.08 6.44
N PHE A 50 4.99 -22.07 6.68
CA PHE A 50 3.62 -21.83 7.13
C PHE A 50 3.57 -21.16 8.51
N LEU A 51 4.35 -21.67 9.47
CA LEU A 51 4.40 -21.10 10.82
C LEU A 51 4.98 -19.69 10.81
N THR A 52 5.96 -19.42 9.96
CA THR A 52 6.54 -18.07 9.83
C THR A 52 5.51 -17.10 9.27
N ALA A 53 4.80 -17.48 8.21
CA ALA A 53 3.75 -16.65 7.61
C ALA A 53 2.59 -16.42 8.59
N PHE A 54 2.14 -17.47 9.28
CA PHE A 54 1.08 -17.36 10.28
C PHE A 54 1.50 -16.51 11.47
N GLY A 55 2.74 -16.68 11.96
CA GLY A 55 3.32 -15.88 13.04
C GLY A 55 3.37 -14.40 12.67
N ALA A 56 3.89 -14.07 11.48
CA ALA A 56 3.94 -12.70 10.99
C ALA A 56 2.54 -12.09 10.82
N PHE A 57 1.59 -12.85 10.28
CA PHE A 57 0.21 -12.39 10.13
C PHE A 57 -0.48 -12.15 11.47
N SER A 58 -0.38 -13.10 12.40
CA SER A 58 -1.01 -12.98 13.72
C SER A 58 -0.47 -11.77 14.50
N TRP A 59 0.85 -11.56 14.46
CA TRP A 59 1.48 -10.38 15.04
C TRP A 59 1.07 -9.07 14.34
N GLY A 60 1.04 -9.06 13.00
CA GLY A 60 0.60 -7.91 12.23
C GLY A 60 -0.84 -7.49 12.57
N MET A 61 -1.74 -8.45 12.67
CA MET A 61 -3.14 -8.20 13.05
C MET A 61 -3.28 -7.68 14.48
N TYR A 62 -2.45 -8.16 15.40
CA TYR A 62 -2.39 -7.63 16.77
C TYR A 62 -1.99 -6.14 16.79
N GLN A 63 -0.93 -5.78 16.06
CA GLN A 63 -0.48 -4.38 15.96
C GLN A 63 -1.52 -3.47 15.29
N VAL A 64 -2.22 -3.95 14.26
CA VAL A 64 -3.35 -3.22 13.66
C VAL A 64 -4.47 -2.99 14.67
N GLY A 65 -4.76 -3.97 15.53
CA GLY A 65 -5.73 -3.83 16.62
C GLY A 65 -5.37 -2.69 17.57
N ILE A 66 -4.10 -2.61 17.99
CA ILE A 66 -3.59 -1.52 18.83
C ILE A 66 -3.73 -0.17 18.11
N GLY A 67 -3.30 -0.10 16.84
CA GLY A 67 -3.41 1.12 16.04
C GLY A 67 -4.85 1.59 15.83
N ASN A 68 -5.80 0.67 15.68
CA ASN A 68 -7.23 0.98 15.56
C ASN A 68 -7.80 1.59 16.85
N LYS A 69 -7.36 1.10 18.01
CA LYS A 69 -7.78 1.64 19.31
C LYS A 69 -7.32 3.09 19.45
N ILE A 70 -6.04 3.36 19.17
CA ILE A 70 -5.47 4.72 19.22
C ILE A 70 -6.20 5.65 18.23
N ARG A 71 -6.45 5.19 16.99
CA ARG A 71 -7.20 5.99 16.00
C ARG A 71 -8.63 6.32 16.44
N ARG A 72 -9.28 5.41 17.17
CA ARG A 72 -10.61 5.63 17.72
C ARG A 72 -10.57 6.68 18.83
N GLU A 73 -9.61 6.59 19.73
CA GLU A 73 -9.41 7.56 20.82
C GLU A 73 -9.17 8.98 20.25
N LEU A 74 -8.27 9.14 19.27
CA LEU A 74 -8.05 10.43 18.60
C LEU A 74 -9.31 10.98 17.90
N LYS A 75 -10.14 10.08 17.35
CA LYS A 75 -11.40 10.45 16.70
C LYS A 75 -12.45 10.87 17.72
N GLU A 76 -12.47 10.22 18.89
CA GLU A 76 -13.32 10.57 20.02
C GLU A 76 -12.93 11.92 20.61
N GLU A 77 -11.64 12.22 20.77
CA GLU A 77 -11.14 13.54 21.16
C GLU A 77 -11.60 14.62 20.19
N LYS A 78 -11.46 14.38 18.87
CA LYS A 78 -11.95 15.30 17.84
C LYS A 78 -13.47 15.52 17.92
N TYR A 79 -14.24 14.46 18.19
CA TYR A 79 -15.69 14.57 18.37
C TYR A 79 -16.07 15.24 19.68
N ALA A 80 -15.30 15.06 20.76
CA ALA A 80 -15.50 15.75 22.02
C ALA A 80 -15.26 17.26 21.85
N ALA A 81 -14.15 17.64 21.19
CA ALA A 81 -13.85 19.03 20.88
C ALA A 81 -14.95 19.69 20.03
N ARG A 82 -15.45 18.98 19.00
CA ARG A 82 -16.57 19.47 18.18
C ARG A 82 -17.86 19.64 18.97
N ARG A 83 -18.21 18.67 19.83
CA ARG A 83 -19.41 18.75 20.67
C ARG A 83 -19.32 19.90 21.68
N ALA A 84 -18.13 20.20 22.19
CA ALA A 84 -17.93 21.31 23.12
C ALA A 84 -18.19 22.68 22.48
N ILE A 85 -17.80 22.89 21.22
CA ILE A 85 -18.01 24.16 20.51
C ILE A 85 -19.37 24.27 19.80
N LEU A 86 -20.03 23.14 19.54
CA LEU A 86 -21.31 23.06 18.83
C LEU A 86 -22.39 24.01 19.37
N PRO A 87 -22.65 24.13 20.69
CA PRO A 87 -23.71 25.02 21.17
C PRO A 87 -23.47 26.50 20.84
N ILE A 88 -22.20 26.94 20.81
CA ILE A 88 -21.87 28.33 20.43
C ILE A 88 -22.14 28.56 18.95
N LEU A 89 -21.66 27.65 18.10
CA LEU A 89 -21.91 27.71 16.65
C LEU A 89 -23.40 27.65 16.32
N GLN A 90 -24.16 26.82 17.04
CA GLN A 90 -25.61 26.73 16.88
C GLN A 90 -26.30 28.04 17.26
N ALA A 91 -25.90 28.67 18.38
CA ALA A 91 -26.46 29.95 18.79
C ALA A 91 -26.15 31.08 17.78
N GLU A 92 -24.94 31.13 17.23
CA GLU A 92 -24.57 32.09 16.19
C GLU A 92 -25.38 31.89 14.90
N GLU A 93 -25.61 30.64 14.50
CA GLU A 93 -26.44 30.30 13.34
C GLU A 93 -27.91 30.66 13.59
N ASP A 94 -28.44 30.35 14.78
CA ASP A 94 -29.82 30.69 15.17
C ASP A 94 -30.04 32.21 15.16
N GLU A 95 -29.08 33.00 15.66
CA GLU A 95 -29.13 34.46 15.58
C GLU A 95 -29.14 34.97 14.13
N ARG A 96 -28.25 34.44 13.28
CA ARG A 96 -28.21 34.77 11.85
C ARG A 96 -29.53 34.43 11.17
N PHE A 97 -30.08 33.25 11.45
CA PHE A 97 -31.33 32.77 10.89
C PHE A 97 -32.50 33.66 11.28
N VAL A 98 -32.64 34.02 12.57
CA VAL A 98 -33.73 34.91 13.03
C VAL A 98 -33.62 36.30 12.40
N LYS A 99 -32.41 36.84 12.24
CA LYS A 99 -32.19 38.13 11.56
C LYS A 99 -32.65 38.07 10.11
N GLU A 100 -32.29 37.02 9.39
CA GLU A 100 -32.69 36.84 7.99
C GLU A 100 -34.20 36.59 7.85
N TRP A 101 -34.76 35.79 8.76
CA TRP A 101 -36.19 35.51 8.80
C TRP A 101 -37.02 36.77 9.04
N LYS A 102 -36.57 37.68 9.91
CA LYS A 102 -37.23 38.98 10.11
C LYS A 102 -37.26 39.81 8.83
N LYS A 103 -36.14 39.90 8.12
CA LYS A 103 -36.09 40.60 6.82
C LYS A 103 -37.05 39.98 5.82
N TYR A 104 -37.06 38.65 5.74
CA TYR A 104 -37.97 37.91 4.86
C TYR A 104 -39.44 38.25 5.14
N LEU A 105 -39.85 38.27 6.41
CA LEU A 105 -41.21 38.65 6.82
C LEU A 105 -41.54 40.13 6.53
N GLU A 106 -40.58 41.05 6.71
CA GLU A 106 -40.74 42.46 6.36
C GLU A 106 -40.92 42.65 4.85
N GLU A 107 -40.16 41.92 4.03
CA GLU A 107 -40.30 41.93 2.58
C GLU A 107 -41.63 41.31 2.13
N GLU A 108 -42.03 40.18 2.73
CA GLU A 108 -43.33 39.55 2.49
C GLU A 108 -44.48 40.52 2.78
N ALA A 109 -44.46 41.20 3.93
CA ALA A 109 -45.47 42.20 4.30
C ALA A 109 -45.54 43.37 3.31
N ARG A 110 -44.38 43.84 2.84
CA ARG A 110 -44.29 44.93 1.86
C ARG A 110 -44.86 44.52 0.50
N ILE A 111 -44.57 43.29 0.05
CA ILE A 111 -44.96 42.78 -1.27
C ILE A 111 -46.44 42.36 -1.28
N MET A 112 -46.92 41.71 -0.21
CA MET A 112 -48.25 41.10 -0.15
C MET A 112 -49.35 42.01 0.41
N LYS A 113 -49.05 43.29 0.68
CA LYS A 113 -50.00 44.28 1.24
C LYS A 113 -51.32 44.42 0.47
N ASP A 114 -51.31 44.18 -0.85
CA ASP A 114 -52.44 44.43 -1.74
C ASP A 114 -53.26 43.16 -2.04
N VAL A 115 -52.85 41.99 -1.51
CA VAL A 115 -53.51 40.70 -1.78
C VAL A 115 -54.53 40.37 -0.69
N PRO A 116 -55.83 40.23 -1.00
CA PRO A 116 -56.86 39.97 0.00
C PRO A 116 -56.74 38.55 0.59
N GLY A 117 -56.86 38.45 1.92
CA GLY A 117 -56.85 37.16 2.64
C GLY A 117 -55.46 36.61 2.97
N TRP A 118 -54.38 37.28 2.56
CA TRP A 118 -53.01 36.88 2.90
C TRP A 118 -52.65 37.29 4.34
N LYS A 119 -52.12 36.35 5.13
CA LYS A 119 -51.58 36.62 6.48
C LYS A 119 -50.07 36.42 6.48
N VAL A 120 -49.34 37.49 6.76
CA VAL A 120 -47.88 37.47 6.79
C VAL A 120 -47.37 36.52 7.88
N GLY A 121 -46.42 35.66 7.53
CA GLY A 121 -45.79 34.72 8.48
C GLY A 121 -46.68 33.59 8.98
N GLU A 122 -47.81 33.32 8.31
CA GLU A 122 -48.65 32.15 8.60
C GLU A 122 -47.89 30.86 8.27
N SER A 123 -47.86 29.91 9.21
CA SER A 123 -47.18 28.64 8.98
C SER A 123 -47.94 27.79 7.96
N VAL A 124 -47.23 27.29 6.94
CA VAL A 124 -47.77 26.32 5.97
C VAL A 124 -48.13 24.99 6.65
N TYR A 125 -47.53 24.68 7.80
CA TYR A 125 -47.71 23.43 8.51
C TYR A 125 -48.71 23.56 9.67
N HIS A 126 -49.63 22.61 9.77
CA HIS A 126 -50.70 22.59 10.78
C HIS A 126 -50.26 22.06 12.17
N SER A 127 -49.01 21.59 12.31
CA SER A 127 -48.56 20.85 13.50
C SER A 127 -48.17 21.71 14.70
N GLY A 128 -48.12 23.04 14.55
CA GLY A 128 -47.63 23.97 15.58
C GLY A 128 -46.13 23.83 15.90
N ARG A 129 -45.44 22.85 15.32
CA ARG A 129 -44.00 22.65 15.44
C ARG A 129 -43.26 23.49 14.41
N TRP A 130 -42.19 24.15 14.83
CA TRP A 130 -41.29 24.84 13.92
C TRP A 130 -40.56 23.83 13.01
N MET A 131 -40.52 24.14 11.71
CA MET A 131 -39.77 23.40 10.71
C MET A 131 -38.85 24.38 9.99
N PRO A 132 -37.61 23.99 9.66
CA PRO A 132 -36.74 24.84 8.86
C PRO A 132 -37.38 25.10 7.48
N PRO A 133 -37.20 26.31 6.91
CA PRO A 133 -37.75 26.65 5.61
C PRO A 133 -37.14 25.74 4.54
N ALA A 134 -37.97 25.24 3.63
CA ALA A 134 -37.52 24.38 2.55
C ALA A 134 -36.82 25.22 1.48
N THR A 135 -35.61 24.83 1.09
CA THR A 135 -34.87 25.47 -0.02
C THR A 135 -35.43 25.06 -1.39
N GLY A 136 -36.34 24.08 -1.45
CA GLY A 136 -36.90 23.52 -2.70
C GLY A 136 -35.97 22.53 -3.42
N GLU A 137 -34.68 22.59 -3.15
CA GLU A 137 -33.66 21.66 -3.68
C GLU A 137 -33.34 20.54 -2.68
N LEU A 138 -33.16 19.31 -3.18
CA LEU A 138 -32.70 18.20 -2.36
C LEU A 138 -31.20 18.36 -2.08
N ARG A 139 -30.80 18.63 -0.81
CA ARG A 139 -29.39 18.75 -0.37
C ARG A 139 -28.59 19.90 -1.03
N PRO A 140 -29.00 21.19 -0.89
CA PRO A 140 -28.28 22.34 -1.46
C PRO A 140 -26.79 22.40 -1.08
N ASP A 141 -26.44 21.87 0.09
CA ASP A 141 -25.09 21.76 0.65
C ASP A 141 -24.12 20.85 -0.15
N ILE A 142 -24.63 19.84 -0.87
CA ILE A 142 -23.78 18.98 -1.72
C ILE A 142 -23.40 19.69 -3.03
N TRP A 143 -24.37 20.37 -3.67
CA TRP A 143 -24.18 20.89 -5.03
C TRP A 143 -23.23 22.09 -5.08
N ILE A 144 -23.09 22.84 -3.97
CA ILE A 144 -22.06 23.88 -3.82
C ILE A 144 -20.66 23.29 -4.03
N TYR A 145 -20.41 22.03 -3.64
CA TYR A 145 -19.16 21.32 -3.93
C TYR A 145 -19.13 20.62 -5.30
N LYS A 146 -20.26 20.53 -5.99
CA LYS A 146 -20.38 19.93 -7.33
C LYS A 146 -20.22 20.97 -8.44
N GLU A 147 -20.62 22.22 -8.21
CA GLU A 147 -20.45 23.34 -9.16
C GLU A 147 -19.08 24.02 -9.11
N GLN A 148 -18.24 23.72 -8.11
CA GLN A 148 -16.79 23.71 -8.32
C GLN A 148 -16.39 22.51 -9.18
N ALA A 149 -17.07 22.36 -10.32
CA ALA A 149 -16.72 21.45 -11.38
C ALA A 149 -15.33 21.84 -11.86
N PHE A 150 -14.35 21.07 -11.40
CA PHE A 150 -13.12 20.77 -12.12
C PHE A 150 -12.57 21.94 -12.96
N ASN A 151 -12.30 23.08 -12.33
CA ASN A 151 -11.55 24.13 -13.00
C ASN A 151 -10.07 23.74 -12.92
N ILE A 152 -9.53 23.11 -13.98
CA ILE A 152 -8.15 22.59 -14.04
C ILE A 152 -7.13 23.61 -13.49
N PRO A 153 -7.17 24.90 -13.83
CA PRO A 153 -6.25 25.88 -13.25
C PRO A 153 -6.46 26.16 -11.75
N THR A 154 -7.69 26.13 -11.24
CA THR A 154 -7.98 26.28 -9.80
C THR A 154 -7.56 25.04 -9.02
N LEU A 155 -7.78 23.86 -9.58
CA LEU A 155 -7.30 22.58 -9.07
C LEU A 155 -5.77 22.53 -9.04
N LEU A 156 -5.08 22.98 -10.09
CA LEU A 156 -3.62 23.12 -10.12
C LEU A 156 -3.12 24.09 -9.05
N ARG A 157 -3.86 25.17 -8.79
CA ARG A 157 -3.51 26.16 -7.77
C ARG A 157 -3.74 25.62 -6.35
N ILE A 158 -4.83 24.90 -6.12
CA ILE A 158 -5.14 24.21 -4.86
C ILE A 158 -4.16 23.07 -4.64
N PHE A 159 -3.92 22.24 -5.65
CA PHE A 159 -2.92 21.19 -5.64
C PHE A 159 -1.54 21.77 -5.36
N ARG A 160 -1.12 22.85 -6.03
CA ARG A 160 0.13 23.55 -5.69
C ARG A 160 0.12 24.09 -4.26
N LYS A 161 -0.98 24.63 -3.74
CA LYS A 161 -1.07 25.13 -2.36
C LYS A 161 -1.07 24.04 -1.29
N VAL A 162 -1.66 22.87 -1.57
CA VAL A 162 -1.75 21.72 -0.67
C VAL A 162 -0.48 20.88 -0.75
N ALA A 163 0.04 20.71 -1.97
CA ALA A 163 1.32 20.05 -2.22
C ALA A 163 2.51 20.95 -1.86
N ALA A 164 2.38 22.29 -1.85
CA ALA A 164 3.50 23.16 -1.49
C ALA A 164 4.03 22.90 -0.08
N PRO A 165 3.22 22.81 0.99
CA PRO A 165 3.70 22.44 2.33
C PRO A 165 4.28 21.02 2.37
N SER A 166 3.66 20.05 1.69
CA SER A 166 4.14 18.66 1.69
C SER A 166 5.42 18.46 0.84
N TRP A 167 5.67 19.33 -0.15
CA TRP A 167 6.88 19.33 -0.99
C TRP A 167 7.96 20.33 -0.53
N SER A 168 7.60 21.32 0.29
CA SER A 168 8.52 22.37 0.78
C SER A 168 9.01 22.16 2.21
N SER A 169 8.36 21.29 3.00
CA SER A 169 8.81 20.89 4.34
C SER A 169 10.21 20.27 4.30
N TYR A 170 10.99 20.49 5.37
CA TYR A 170 12.45 20.30 5.47
C TYR A 170 12.92 18.83 5.30
N ASP A 171 12.00 17.85 5.30
CA ASP A 171 12.26 16.40 5.14
C ASP A 171 12.18 15.92 3.65
N LYS A 172 12.66 16.73 2.71
CA LYS A 172 12.44 16.55 1.24
C LYS A 172 13.07 15.30 0.65
N VAL A 173 14.24 14.92 1.16
CA VAL A 173 15.02 13.82 0.57
C VAL A 173 14.42 12.48 0.97
N GLN A 174 14.03 12.34 2.24
CA GLN A 174 13.48 11.10 2.79
C GLN A 174 12.08 10.80 2.23
N ALA A 175 11.19 11.80 2.15
CA ALA A 175 9.85 11.61 1.59
C ALA A 175 9.86 11.29 0.08
N ARG A 176 10.80 11.88 -0.69
CA ARG A 176 10.97 11.59 -2.12
C ARG A 176 11.58 10.22 -2.36
N LEU A 177 12.59 9.83 -1.58
CA LEU A 177 13.14 8.48 -1.61
C LEU A 177 12.09 7.43 -1.22
N GLN A 178 11.23 7.73 -0.24
CA GLN A 178 10.12 6.85 0.14
C GLN A 178 9.06 6.75 -0.94
N LEU A 179 8.66 7.85 -1.57
CA LEU A 179 7.70 7.83 -2.68
C LEU A 179 8.26 7.06 -3.88
N VAL A 180 9.50 7.33 -4.26
CA VAL A 180 10.19 6.59 -5.35
C VAL A 180 10.32 5.12 -4.99
N ALA A 181 10.69 4.79 -3.74
CA ALA A 181 10.75 3.41 -3.27
C ALA A 181 9.38 2.74 -3.37
N VAL A 182 8.29 3.38 -2.93
CA VAL A 182 6.94 2.82 -3.02
C VAL A 182 6.48 2.66 -4.47
N LEU A 183 6.73 3.63 -5.35
CA LEU A 183 6.36 3.56 -6.76
C LEU A 183 7.14 2.47 -7.50
N VAL A 184 8.44 2.35 -7.23
CA VAL A 184 9.30 1.28 -7.77
C VAL A 184 8.89 -0.09 -7.21
N LEU A 185 8.54 -0.18 -5.92
CA LEU A 185 8.09 -1.43 -5.32
C LEU A 185 6.75 -1.85 -5.92
N THR A 186 5.75 -0.97 -5.95
CA THR A 186 4.39 -1.28 -6.42
C THR A 186 4.33 -1.58 -7.92
N LEU A 187 4.99 -0.77 -8.76
CA LEU A 187 5.08 -1.06 -10.19
C LEU A 187 5.99 -2.26 -10.45
N GLY A 188 7.12 -2.38 -9.75
CA GLY A 188 8.04 -3.49 -9.89
C GLY A 188 7.44 -4.83 -9.50
N ILE A 189 6.64 -4.88 -8.42
CA ILE A 189 5.86 -6.05 -8.01
C ILE A 189 4.84 -6.40 -9.09
N SER A 190 4.07 -5.42 -9.60
CA SER A 190 3.04 -5.68 -10.61
C SER A 190 3.62 -6.14 -11.96
N LEU A 191 4.72 -5.54 -12.41
CA LEU A 191 5.46 -5.96 -13.60
C LEU A 191 6.14 -7.32 -13.40
N GLY A 192 6.71 -7.56 -12.22
CA GLY A 192 7.31 -8.84 -11.85
C GLY A 192 6.31 -9.98 -11.77
N PHE A 193 5.13 -9.76 -11.19
CA PHE A 193 4.06 -10.76 -11.07
C PHE A 193 3.49 -11.15 -12.44
N ASN A 194 3.40 -10.20 -13.37
CA ASN A 194 3.00 -10.48 -14.75
C ASN A 194 4.03 -11.32 -15.51
N PHE A 195 5.32 -11.04 -15.32
CA PHE A 195 6.42 -11.78 -15.96
C PHE A 195 6.56 -13.21 -15.40
N LEU A 196 6.53 -13.36 -14.07
CA LEU A 196 6.54 -14.67 -13.40
C LEU A 196 5.31 -15.51 -13.75
N GLY A 197 4.17 -14.88 -14.04
CA GLY A 197 2.92 -15.56 -14.35
C GLY A 197 3.00 -16.24 -15.70
N HIS A 198 3.50 -15.52 -16.69
CA HIS A 198 3.73 -16.05 -18.03
C HIS A 198 4.64 -17.31 -18.00
N ASP A 199 5.75 -17.26 -17.25
CA ASP A 199 6.69 -18.39 -17.17
C ASP A 199 6.14 -19.57 -16.37
N PHE A 200 5.31 -19.32 -15.36
CA PHE A 200 4.59 -20.35 -14.62
C PHE A 200 3.54 -21.06 -15.50
N TYR A 201 2.76 -20.32 -16.28
CA TYR A 201 1.78 -20.91 -17.21
C TYR A 201 2.47 -21.71 -18.33
N ASN A 202 3.62 -21.26 -18.83
CA ASN A 202 4.42 -22.02 -19.79
C ASN A 202 4.98 -23.31 -19.18
N ALA A 203 5.40 -23.31 -17.91
CA ALA A 203 5.82 -24.52 -17.22
C ALA A 203 4.68 -25.52 -16.98
N LEU A 204 3.45 -25.03 -16.72
CA LEU A 204 2.25 -25.86 -16.64
C LEU A 204 1.89 -26.47 -18.01
N ALA A 205 1.99 -25.68 -19.08
CA ALA A 205 1.73 -26.15 -20.44
C ALA A 205 2.69 -27.27 -20.87
N ASN A 206 3.97 -27.16 -20.48
CA ASN A 206 5.02 -28.15 -20.80
C ASN A 206 5.05 -29.37 -19.85
N LYS A 207 4.22 -29.38 -18.79
CA LYS A 207 4.18 -30.43 -17.74
C LYS A 207 5.50 -30.66 -16.98
N ASP A 208 6.32 -29.61 -16.86
CA ASP A 208 7.61 -29.68 -16.17
C ASP A 208 7.46 -29.43 -14.66
N ALA A 209 7.37 -30.52 -13.88
CA ALA A 209 7.17 -30.46 -12.43
C ALA A 209 8.28 -29.71 -11.66
N GLU A 210 9.52 -29.78 -12.13
CA GLU A 210 10.66 -29.08 -11.52
C GLU A 210 10.66 -27.57 -11.76
N GLN A 211 10.12 -27.10 -12.89
CA GLN A 211 10.06 -25.67 -13.19
C GLN A 211 8.89 -25.05 -12.43
N CYS A 212 7.72 -25.70 -12.51
CA CYS A 212 6.51 -25.27 -11.81
C CYS A 212 6.73 -25.10 -10.29
N THR A 213 7.44 -26.04 -9.65
CA THR A 213 7.78 -25.94 -8.22
C THR A 213 8.75 -24.81 -7.90
N LYS A 214 9.73 -24.53 -8.76
CA LYS A 214 10.65 -23.38 -8.62
C LYS A 214 9.91 -22.05 -8.78
N GLN A 215 9.04 -21.93 -9.78
CA GLN A 215 8.26 -20.72 -10.02
C GLN A 215 7.25 -20.48 -8.89
N LEU A 216 6.62 -21.53 -8.36
CA LEU A 216 5.74 -21.43 -7.20
C LEU A 216 6.49 -20.98 -5.93
N LEU A 217 7.72 -21.47 -5.71
CA LEU A 217 8.59 -21.02 -4.63
C LEU A 217 9.00 -19.54 -4.78
N TYR A 218 9.30 -19.09 -6.01
CA TYR A 218 9.57 -17.66 -6.28
C TYR A 218 8.34 -16.79 -6.04
N TYR A 219 7.15 -17.28 -6.38
CA TYR A 219 5.89 -16.62 -6.10
C TYR A 219 5.64 -16.43 -4.60
N LEU A 220 5.77 -17.49 -3.80
CA LEU A 220 5.58 -17.43 -2.35
C LEU A 220 6.67 -16.61 -1.64
N GLY A 221 7.90 -16.65 -2.15
CA GLY A 221 9.02 -15.87 -1.64
C GLY A 221 8.84 -14.36 -1.82
N ASN A 222 8.36 -13.91 -2.99
CA ASN A 222 8.10 -12.50 -3.24
C ASN A 222 6.95 -11.96 -2.38
N SER A 223 5.86 -12.71 -2.20
CA SER A 223 4.72 -12.27 -1.37
C SER A 223 5.06 -12.12 0.12
N ALA A 224 6.00 -12.91 0.64
CA ALA A 224 6.41 -12.85 2.05
C ALA A 224 7.36 -11.67 2.36
N GLY A 225 8.10 -11.17 1.36
CA GLY A 225 9.01 -10.02 1.50
C GLY A 225 8.33 -8.65 1.49
N ASP A 226 7.14 -8.56 0.90
CA ASP A 226 6.44 -7.27 0.70
C ASP A 226 5.67 -6.78 1.94
N ILE A 227 5.22 -7.69 2.80
CA ILE A 227 4.45 -7.36 4.01
C ILE A 227 5.27 -6.54 5.03
N PRO A 228 6.54 -6.89 5.37
CA PRO A 228 7.30 -6.14 6.38
C PRO A 228 7.91 -4.82 5.88
N VAL A 229 8.16 -4.63 4.58
CA VAL A 229 8.81 -3.39 4.07
C VAL A 229 7.86 -2.19 4.06
N SER A 230 6.57 -2.40 3.80
CA SER A 230 5.58 -1.31 3.86
C SER A 230 5.30 -0.82 5.29
N THR A 231 5.51 -1.67 6.30
CA THR A 231 5.31 -1.32 7.72
C THR A 231 6.53 -0.63 8.34
N LEU A 232 7.74 -0.88 7.82
CA LEU A 232 8.99 -0.28 8.34
C LEU A 232 9.32 1.09 7.75
N LEU A 233 8.76 1.45 6.59
CA LEU A 233 9.05 2.75 5.93
C LEU A 233 8.28 3.94 6.51
N HIS A 234 7.36 3.73 7.46
CA HIS A 234 6.85 4.79 8.32
C HIS A 234 7.56 4.73 9.68
N PRO A 235 8.69 5.44 9.89
CA PRO A 235 9.12 5.73 11.24
C PRO A 235 8.02 6.60 11.86
N THR A 236 7.28 6.02 12.78
CA THR A 236 6.42 6.74 13.69
C THR A 236 7.25 7.80 14.41
N LYS A 237 7.18 9.07 13.97
CA LYS A 237 7.59 10.22 14.78
C LYS A 237 6.60 10.31 15.95
N ILE A 238 6.80 9.48 16.99
CA ILE A 238 6.00 9.48 18.23
C ILE A 238 6.74 10.23 19.36
N ASN A 239 8.05 10.48 19.24
CA ASN A 239 8.84 10.99 20.38
C ASN A 239 9.05 12.51 20.43
N THR A 240 8.65 13.29 19.41
CA THR A 240 8.81 14.77 19.47
C THR A 240 7.65 15.49 20.13
N ASP A 241 6.45 14.88 20.13
CA ASP A 241 5.23 15.58 20.57
C ASP A 241 4.98 15.47 22.08
N LEU A 242 5.56 14.47 22.75
CA LEU A 242 5.52 14.33 24.22
C LEU A 242 6.30 15.44 24.95
N SER A 243 7.24 16.12 24.28
CA SER A 243 7.94 17.28 24.85
C SER A 243 7.09 18.57 24.84
N SER A 244 6.09 18.64 23.97
CA SER A 244 5.17 19.79 23.85
C SER A 244 4.01 19.72 24.84
N THR A 245 3.53 18.51 25.17
CA THR A 245 2.46 18.30 26.15
C THR A 245 2.94 18.54 27.59
N ALA A 246 4.24 18.35 27.88
CA ALA A 246 4.82 18.70 29.17
C ALA A 246 4.80 20.22 29.45
N LYS A 247 4.97 21.07 28.42
CA LYS A 247 4.90 22.54 28.56
C LYS A 247 3.47 23.08 28.72
N CYS A 248 2.45 22.32 28.33
CA CYS A 248 1.05 22.73 28.45
C CYS A 248 0.51 22.52 29.89
N SER A 249 1.08 21.58 30.64
CA SER A 249 0.68 21.32 32.04
C SER A 249 1.16 22.37 33.05
N GLN A 250 2.11 23.23 32.69
CA GLN A 250 2.61 24.32 33.55
C GLN A 250 1.77 25.61 33.48
N PHE A 251 0.81 25.71 32.56
CA PHE A 251 -0.06 26.89 32.39
C PHE A 251 -1.47 26.72 32.98
N LEU A 252 -1.79 25.58 33.59
CA LEU A 252 -3.11 25.28 34.17
C LEU A 252 -3.04 24.86 35.65
N GLY A 253 -2.07 25.42 36.40
CA GLY A 253 -1.96 25.28 37.85
C GLY A 253 -2.31 26.60 38.54
N ALA A 254 -3.59 26.79 38.82
CA ALA A 254 -4.12 27.61 39.92
C ALA A 254 -5.06 26.71 40.72
#